data_AF-A0A1H6TQA1-F1
#
_entry.id   AF-A0A1H6TQA1-F1
#
_cell.length_a   1.000
_cell.length_b   1.000
_cell.length_c   1.000
_cell.angle_alpha   90.00
_cell.angle_beta   90.00
_cell.angle_gamma   90.00
#
_symmetry.space_group_name_H-M   'P 1'
#
loop_
_entity.id
_entity.type
_entity.pdbx_description
1 polymer ?
#
loop_
_entity_poly.entity_id
_entity_poly.type
_entity_poly.pdbx_seq_one_letter_code
_entity_poly.pdbx_strand_id
1 'polypeptide(L)'
;MTIQEFLNKYADLSKTDAVVYMEDAEGNVFHSIDDAHKKGTHPFVTKNIKDTALEDLGELGIQSKTEASKFVDLLQFIYGAEGKSDKSIPRGRRSYSSQEKAAILKAWKKAEAEGKTKADFSKETGVTYQTLFKWIKEA
;
A
#
# COMPACT_ATOMS: atom_id res chain seq x y z
N MET A 1 -10.21 21.17 -16.84
CA MET A 1 -9.99 20.25 -15.72
C MET A 1 -10.22 21.02 -14.42
N THR A 2 -11.15 20.58 -13.58
CA THR A 2 -11.36 21.15 -12.25
C THR A 2 -10.34 20.59 -11.26
N ILE A 3 -10.15 21.25 -10.11
CA ILE A 3 -9.24 20.77 -9.06
C ILE A 3 -9.65 19.38 -8.55
N GLN A 4 -10.97 19.09 -8.53
CA GLN A 4 -11.50 17.80 -8.11
C GLN A 4 -11.21 16.69 -9.15
N GLU A 5 -11.35 17.00 -10.44
CA GLU A 5 -10.97 16.08 -11.52
C GLU A 5 -9.48 15.76 -11.50
N PHE A 6 -8.64 16.78 -11.24
CA PHE A 6 -7.19 16.62 -11.10
C PHE A 6 -6.85 15.70 -9.92
N LEU A 7 -7.42 15.97 -8.75
CA LEU A 7 -7.19 15.16 -7.55
C LEU A 7 -7.66 13.71 -7.71
N ASN A 8 -8.77 13.48 -8.42
CA ASN A 8 -9.26 12.13 -8.70
C ASN A 8 -8.34 11.39 -9.69
N LYS A 9 -7.88 12.06 -10.75
CA LYS A 9 -6.94 11.47 -11.74
C LYS A 9 -5.64 11.00 -11.08
N TYR A 10 -5.17 11.73 -10.07
CA TYR A 10 -3.89 11.47 -9.41
C TYR A 10 -4.01 10.84 -8.01
N ALA A 11 -5.21 10.44 -7.58
CA ALA A 11 -5.42 9.83 -6.27
C ALA A 11 -4.62 8.53 -6.10
N ASP A 12 -4.45 7.78 -7.19
CA ASP A 12 -3.76 6.49 -7.20
C ASP A 12 -2.22 6.58 -7.14
N LEU A 13 -1.62 7.78 -7.24
CA LEU A 13 -0.16 7.91 -7.06
C LEU A 13 0.29 7.57 -5.64
N SER A 14 -0.58 7.81 -4.65
CA SER A 14 -0.32 7.48 -3.24
C SER A 14 -0.44 5.97 -2.96
N LYS A 15 -1.10 5.21 -3.84
CA LYS A 15 -1.32 3.77 -3.65
C LYS A 15 -0.03 3.01 -3.93
N THR A 16 0.22 1.95 -3.17
CA THR A 16 1.49 1.19 -3.24
C THR A 16 1.53 0.27 -4.45
N ASP A 17 0.39 -0.22 -4.90
CA ASP A 17 0.27 -1.14 -6.04
C ASP A 17 0.53 -0.43 -7.38
N ALA A 18 1.15 -1.13 -8.32
CA ALA A 18 1.26 -0.66 -9.69
C ALA A 18 -0.11 -0.83 -10.35
N VAL A 19 -0.83 0.28 -10.54
CA VAL A 19 -2.10 0.25 -11.28
C VAL A 19 -1.74 0.33 -12.77
N VAL A 20 -1.96 -0.78 -13.46
CA VAL A 20 -1.68 -0.92 -14.89
C VAL A 20 -3.02 -0.90 -15.62
N TYR A 21 -3.15 -0.03 -16.62
CA TYR A 21 -4.34 0.04 -17.46
C TYR A 21 -3.98 -0.23 -18.92
N MET A 22 -4.97 -0.66 -19.69
CA MET A 22 -4.87 -0.83 -21.13
C MET A 22 -5.60 0.33 -21.80
N GLU A 23 -4.93 0.99 -22.73
CA GLU A 23 -5.52 2.01 -23.58
C GLU A 23 -5.69 1.43 -24.98
N ASP A 24 -6.88 1.56 -25.56
CA ASP A 24 -7.13 1.15 -26.94
C ASP A 24 -6.74 2.25 -27.95
N ALA A 25 -6.82 1.95 -29.24
CA ALA A 25 -6.46 2.91 -30.30
C ALA A 25 -7.37 4.16 -30.35
N GLU A 26 -8.51 4.13 -29.67
CA GLU A 26 -9.48 5.23 -29.58
C GLU A 26 -9.34 6.03 -28.29
N GLY A 27 -8.40 5.66 -27.41
CA GLY A 27 -8.12 6.33 -26.14
C GLY A 27 -8.99 5.85 -24.97
N ASN A 28 -9.72 4.74 -25.12
CA ASN A 28 -10.53 4.16 -24.04
C ASN A 28 -9.63 3.43 -23.05
N VAL A 29 -9.79 3.75 -21.77
CA VAL A 29 -8.99 3.20 -20.67
C VAL A 29 -9.71 2.04 -19.98
N PHE A 30 -9.08 0.87 -20.02
CA PHE A 30 -9.57 -0.36 -19.40
C PHE A 30 -8.66 -0.81 -18.27
N HIS A 31 -9.26 -1.14 -17.12
CA HIS A 31 -8.53 -1.57 -15.92
C HIS A 31 -8.47 -3.11 -15.79
N SER A 32 -9.05 -3.83 -16.75
CA SER A 32 -9.06 -5.28 -16.81
C SER A 32 -8.84 -5.72 -18.25
N ILE A 33 -8.02 -6.76 -18.42
CA ILE A 33 -7.72 -7.37 -19.72
C ILE A 33 -9.01 -7.89 -20.38
N ASP A 34 -9.91 -8.44 -19.56
CA ASP A 34 -11.15 -9.05 -20.03
C ASP A 34 -12.14 -8.00 -20.56
N ASP A 35 -12.22 -6.84 -19.92
CA ASP A 35 -13.02 -5.71 -20.40
C ASP A 35 -12.40 -5.07 -21.66
N ALA A 36 -11.07 -4.94 -21.69
CA ALA A 36 -10.36 -4.42 -22.86
C ALA A 36 -10.63 -5.29 -24.09
N HIS A 37 -10.52 -6.61 -23.98
CA HIS A 37 -10.77 -7.52 -25.10
C HIS A 37 -12.24 -7.61 -25.53
N LYS A 38 -13.20 -7.35 -24.63
CA LYS A 38 -14.65 -7.41 -24.93
C LYS A 38 -15.19 -6.12 -25.53
N LYS A 39 -14.66 -4.97 -25.13
CA LYS A 39 -15.21 -3.65 -25.46
C LYS A 39 -14.26 -2.75 -26.23
N GLY A 40 -12.96 -3.01 -26.18
CA GLY A 40 -11.93 -2.16 -26.75
C GLY A 40 -11.53 -2.58 -28.15
N THR A 41 -10.91 -1.63 -28.85
CA THR A 41 -10.50 -1.78 -30.25
C THR A 41 -8.99 -2.00 -30.34
N HIS A 42 -8.56 -3.16 -30.87
CA HIS A 42 -7.13 -3.44 -31.02
C HIS A 42 -6.43 -2.41 -31.94
N PRO A 43 -5.16 -2.03 -31.66
CA PRO A 43 -4.25 -2.58 -30.63
C PRO A 43 -4.42 -1.95 -29.23
N PHE A 44 -4.09 -2.72 -28.19
CA PHE A 44 -4.05 -2.24 -26.81
C PHE A 44 -2.61 -1.89 -26.41
N VAL A 45 -2.44 -0.77 -25.72
CA VAL A 45 -1.18 -0.36 -25.10
C VAL A 45 -1.33 -0.42 -23.59
N THR A 46 -0.47 -1.21 -22.95
CA THR A 46 -0.42 -1.32 -21.50
C THR A 46 0.39 -0.15 -20.95
N LYS A 47 -0.23 0.74 -20.17
CA LYS A 47 0.43 1.89 -19.52
C LYS A 47 0.32 1.78 -18.00
N ASN A 48 1.36 2.26 -17.31
CA ASN A 48 1.37 2.36 -15.86
C ASN A 48 0.89 3.76 -15.46
N ILE A 49 -0.16 3.86 -14.64
CA ILE A 49 -0.75 5.14 -14.20
C ILE A 49 0.31 6.05 -13.58
N LYS A 50 1.27 5.48 -12.83
CA LYS A 50 2.29 6.26 -12.14
C LYS A 50 3.30 6.89 -13.09
N ASP A 51 3.63 6.20 -14.17
CA ASP A 51 4.63 6.70 -15.11
C ASP A 51 4.02 7.80 -15.99
N THR A 52 2.79 7.62 -16.48
CA THR A 52 2.05 8.67 -17.19
C THR A 52 1.78 9.90 -16.31
N ALA A 53 1.43 9.69 -15.03
CA ALA A 53 1.24 10.81 -14.13
C ALA A 53 2.54 11.55 -13.78
N LEU A 54 3.69 10.87 -13.76
CA LEU A 54 4.99 11.53 -13.59
C LEU A 54 5.40 12.32 -14.81
N GLU A 55 5.05 11.86 -16.02
CA GLU A 55 5.25 12.64 -17.25
C GLU A 55 4.42 13.92 -17.18
N ASP A 56 3.12 13.82 -16.88
CA ASP A 56 2.21 14.97 -16.75
C ASP A 56 2.64 15.94 -15.64
N LEU A 57 3.08 15.43 -14.49
CA LEU A 57 3.58 16.26 -13.37
C LEU A 57 5.01 16.76 -13.63
N GLY A 58 5.78 16.08 -14.47
CA GLY A 58 7.11 16.46 -14.91
C GLY A 58 7.10 17.77 -15.70
N GLU A 59 6.06 17.99 -16.51
CA GLU A 59 5.83 19.27 -17.20
C GLU A 59 5.63 20.44 -16.22
N LEU A 60 5.16 20.16 -15.00
CA LEU A 60 5.01 21.13 -13.90
C LEU A 60 6.26 21.26 -13.03
N GLY A 61 7.35 20.57 -13.39
CA GLY A 61 8.62 20.59 -12.66
C GLY A 61 8.71 19.58 -11.50
N ILE A 62 7.75 18.66 -11.38
CA ILE A 62 7.77 17.61 -10.36
C ILE A 62 8.43 16.37 -10.94
N GLN A 63 9.67 16.11 -10.56
CA GLN A 63 10.51 15.09 -11.22
C GLN A 63 10.60 13.78 -10.45
N SER A 64 10.05 13.73 -9.23
CA SER A 64 10.10 12.52 -8.40
C SER A 64 8.73 12.05 -7.92
N LYS A 65 8.60 10.73 -7.78
CA LYS A 65 7.42 10.06 -7.18
C LYS A 65 7.07 10.64 -5.81
N THR A 66 8.09 10.92 -5.00
CA THR A 66 7.92 11.48 -3.67
C THR A 66 7.36 12.90 -3.69
N GLU A 67 7.83 13.76 -4.60
CA GLU A 67 7.31 15.12 -4.75
C GLU A 67 5.90 15.10 -5.32
N ALA A 68 5.62 14.23 -6.28
CA ALA A 68 4.29 14.05 -6.85
C ALA A 68 3.26 13.65 -5.79
N SER A 69 3.58 12.66 -4.94
CA SER A 69 2.70 12.27 -3.83
C SER A 69 2.48 13.42 -2.85
N LYS A 70 3.55 14.11 -2.42
CA LYS A 70 3.44 15.25 -1.49
C LYS A 70 2.63 16.41 -2.06
N PHE A 71 2.77 16.66 -3.36
CA PHE A 71 2.03 17.71 -4.04
C PHE A 71 0.53 17.40 -4.10
N VAL A 72 0.17 16.16 -4.44
CA VAL A 72 -1.22 15.70 -4.41
C VAL A 72 -1.79 15.76 -2.99
N ASP A 73 -1.04 15.31 -1.99
CA ASP A 73 -1.45 15.38 -0.57
C ASP A 73 -1.68 16.83 -0.11
N LEU A 74 -0.80 17.76 -0.51
CA LEU A 74 -0.93 19.19 -0.22
C LEU A 74 -2.19 19.78 -0.87
N LEU A 75 -2.46 19.43 -2.13
CA LEU A 75 -3.66 19.89 -2.83
C LEU A 75 -4.92 19.33 -2.18
N GLN A 76 -4.93 18.06 -1.76
CA GLN A 76 -6.06 17.48 -1.02
C GLN A 76 -6.30 18.22 0.30
N PHE A 77 -5.23 18.55 1.02
CA PHE A 77 -5.29 19.32 2.26
C PHE A 77 -5.85 20.73 2.05
N ILE A 78 -5.35 21.48 1.05
CA ILE A 78 -5.76 22.87 0.79
C ILE A 78 -7.23 22.94 0.35
N TYR A 79 -7.65 22.02 -0.53
CA TYR A 79 -8.98 22.08 -1.14
C TYR A 79 -10.04 21.30 -0.38
N GLY A 80 -9.70 20.73 0.80
CA GLY A 80 -10.64 19.98 1.63
C GLY A 80 -11.28 18.80 0.89
N ALA A 81 -10.63 18.34 -0.18
CA ALA A 81 -11.02 17.10 -0.81
C ALA A 81 -10.58 16.02 0.17
N GLU A 82 -11.51 15.60 1.03
CA GLU A 82 -11.44 14.29 1.67
C GLU A 82 -11.38 13.27 0.54
N GLY A 83 -10.17 13.08 -0.01
CA GLY A 83 -9.83 11.84 -0.63
C GLY A 83 -10.28 10.80 0.38
N LYS A 84 -11.12 9.88 -0.06
CA LYS A 84 -11.15 8.56 0.52
C LYS A 84 -9.74 8.02 0.35
N SER A 85 -8.81 8.52 1.18
CA SER A 85 -7.73 7.75 1.70
C SER A 85 -8.48 6.60 2.33
N ASP A 86 -8.68 5.57 1.51
CA ASP A 86 -8.55 4.21 1.99
C ASP A 86 -7.28 4.28 2.79
N LYS A 87 -7.45 4.55 4.10
CA LYS A 87 -6.36 4.70 5.04
C LYS A 87 -5.58 3.46 4.74
N SER A 88 -4.42 3.63 4.10
CA SER A 88 -3.56 2.51 3.82
C SER A 88 -3.47 1.83 5.16
N ILE A 89 -4.12 0.66 5.28
CA ILE A 89 -4.05 -0.11 6.51
C ILE A 89 -2.55 -0.19 6.65
N PRO A 90 -1.96 0.49 7.64
CA PRO A 90 -0.52 0.42 7.74
C PRO A 90 -0.30 -1.07 7.78
N ARG A 91 0.65 -1.59 6.98
CA ARG A 91 1.31 -2.84 7.36
C ARG A 91 2.01 -2.53 8.67
N GLY A 92 1.16 -2.37 9.69
CA GLY A 92 1.38 -1.74 10.94
C GLY A 92 2.03 -2.87 11.66
N ARG A 93 3.35 -2.77 11.72
CA ARG A 93 4.16 -3.50 12.66
C ARG A 93 3.34 -3.58 13.94
N ARG A 94 2.79 -4.76 14.24
CA ARG A 94 1.85 -4.95 15.34
C ARG A 94 2.52 -4.39 16.59
N SER A 95 2.00 -3.29 17.10
CA SER A 95 2.50 -2.67 18.32
C SER A 95 1.94 -3.50 19.46
N TYR A 96 2.83 -4.20 20.16
CA TYR A 96 2.45 -4.96 21.34
C TYR A 96 2.60 -4.05 22.56
N SER A 97 1.55 -3.94 23.36
CA SER A 97 1.62 -3.30 24.66
C SER A 97 2.54 -4.08 25.61
N SER A 98 3.03 -3.42 26.66
CA SER A 98 3.86 -4.07 27.69
C SER A 98 3.15 -5.25 28.37
N GLN A 99 1.82 -5.17 28.52
CA GLN A 99 1.00 -6.25 29.08
C GLN A 99 0.93 -7.46 28.14
N GLU A 100 0.73 -7.23 26.83
CA GLU A 100 0.73 -8.31 25.84
C GLU A 100 2.10 -8.99 25.74
N LYS A 101 3.20 -8.22 25.75
CA LYS A 101 4.56 -8.78 25.78
C LYS A 101 4.76 -9.69 27.00
N ALA A 102 4.33 -9.27 28.19
CA ALA A 102 4.43 -10.07 29.40
C ALA A 102 3.59 -11.36 29.35
N ALA A 103 2.36 -11.28 28.82
CA ALA A 103 1.49 -12.43 28.64
C ALA A 103 2.08 -13.45 27.64
N ILE A 104 2.62 -12.98 26.52
CA ILE A 104 3.24 -13.81 25.49
C ILE A 104 4.52 -14.47 26.02
N LEU A 105 5.35 -13.75 26.78
CA LEU A 105 6.56 -14.33 27.40
C LEU A 105 6.23 -15.38 28.47
N LYS A 106 5.14 -15.18 29.24
CA LYS A 106 4.66 -16.19 30.20
C LYS A 106 4.14 -17.44 29.50
N ALA A 107 3.40 -17.26 28.40
CA ALA A 107 2.95 -18.36 27.55
C ALA A 107 4.14 -19.08 26.88
N TRP A 108 5.17 -18.35 26.47
CA TRP A 108 6.41 -18.92 25.93
C TRP A 108 7.11 -19.82 26.95
N LYS A 109 7.30 -19.36 28.20
CA LYS A 109 7.93 -20.18 29.25
C LYS A 109 7.17 -21.48 29.52
N LYS A 110 5.84 -21.44 29.44
CA LYS A 110 5.00 -22.64 29.57
C LYS A 110 5.17 -23.58 28.37
N ALA A 111 5.13 -23.03 27.15
CA ALA A 111 5.32 -23.78 25.91
C ALA A 111 6.73 -24.40 25.81
N GLU A 112 7.77 -23.71 26.30
CA GLU A 112 9.14 -24.19 26.38
C GLU A 112 9.27 -25.38 27.34
N ALA A 113 8.59 -25.33 28.50
CA ALA A 113 8.52 -26.46 29.44
C ALA A 113 7.77 -27.67 28.85
N GLU A 114 6.84 -27.43 27.93
CA GLU A 114 6.11 -28.45 27.17
C GLU A 114 6.90 -28.95 25.94
N GLY A 115 8.11 -28.41 25.68
CA GLY A 115 8.97 -28.80 24.58
C GLY A 115 8.59 -28.21 23.21
N LYS A 116 7.69 -27.22 23.15
CA LYS A 116 7.32 -26.55 21.89
C LYS A 116 8.48 -25.72 21.35
N THR A 117 8.64 -25.74 20.02
CA THR A 117 9.66 -24.93 19.36
C THR A 117 9.26 -23.46 19.29
N LYS A 118 10.25 -22.57 19.27
CA LYS A 118 10.05 -21.12 19.07
C LYS A 118 9.30 -20.82 17.78
N ALA A 119 9.52 -21.62 16.74
CA ALA A 119 8.89 -21.48 15.43
C ALA A 119 7.39 -21.83 15.47
N ASP A 120 7.02 -22.90 16.17
CA ASP A 120 5.62 -23.30 16.29
C ASP A 120 4.84 -22.33 17.17
N PHE A 121 5.43 -21.89 18.28
CA PHE A 121 4.81 -20.88 19.14
C PHE A 121 4.60 -19.53 18.43
N SER A 122 5.53 -19.11 17.57
CA SER A 122 5.38 -17.86 16.80
C SER A 122 4.28 -17.95 15.75
N LYS A 123 4.08 -19.14 15.14
CA LYS A 123 2.94 -19.39 14.23
C LYS A 123 1.60 -19.38 14.98
N GLU A 124 1.52 -20.00 16.15
CA GLU A 124 0.28 -20.06 16.95
C GLU A 124 -0.13 -18.70 17.52
N THR A 125 0.83 -17.89 17.98
CA THR A 125 0.56 -16.58 18.61
C THR A 125 0.45 -15.42 17.63
N GLY A 126 0.82 -15.64 16.35
CA GLY A 126 0.88 -14.58 15.33
C GLY A 126 1.99 -13.55 15.59
N VAL A 127 2.93 -13.86 16.48
CA VAL A 127 4.12 -13.04 16.76
C VAL A 127 5.24 -13.52 15.86
N THR A 128 5.87 -12.63 15.09
CA THR A 128 7.00 -13.06 14.24
C THR A 128 8.14 -13.64 15.08
N TYR A 129 8.81 -14.66 14.54
CA TYR A 129 9.94 -15.31 15.21
C TYR A 129 11.01 -14.30 15.67
N GLN A 130 11.31 -13.30 14.83
CA GLN A 130 12.28 -12.25 15.16
C GLN A 130 11.85 -11.42 16.38
N THR A 131 10.57 -11.05 16.47
CA THR A 131 10.03 -10.31 17.62
C THR A 131 10.09 -11.15 18.89
N LEU A 132 9.68 -12.40 18.84
CA LEU A 132 9.71 -13.32 19.98
C LEU A 132 11.15 -13.53 20.47
N PHE A 133 12.09 -13.80 19.55
CA PHE A 133 13.50 -14.01 19.89
C PHE A 133 14.12 -12.77 20.54
N LYS A 134 13.83 -11.58 20.02
CA LYS A 134 14.26 -10.32 20.62
C LYS A 134 13.73 -10.18 22.05
N TRP A 135 12.46 -10.47 22.28
CA TRP A 135 11.87 -10.38 23.62
C TRP A 135 12.44 -11.39 24.61
N ILE A 136 12.74 -12.62 24.18
CA ILE A 136 13.38 -13.63 25.03
C ILE A 136 14.79 -13.21 25.42
N LYS A 137 15.54 -12.58 24.50
CA LYS A 137 16.91 -12.11 24.78
C LYS A 137 16.94 -10.89 25.71
N GLU A 138 15.90 -10.07 25.69
CA GLU A 138 15.74 -8.87 26.54
C GLU A 138 15.06 -9.15 27.89
N ALA A 139 14.50 -10.36 28.08
CA ALA A 139 13.78 -10.77 29.30
C ALA A 139 14.71 -11.45 30.30
#